data_AF-A0A9C8GJW9-F1
#
_entry.id   AF-A0A9C8GJW9-F1
#
_cell.length_a   1.000
_cell.length_b   1.000
_cell.length_c   1.000
_cell.angle_alpha   90.00
_cell.angle_beta   90.00
_cell.angle_gamma   90.00
#
_symmetry.space_group_name_H-M   'P 1'
#
loop_
_entity.id
_entity.type
_entity.pdbx_description
1 polymer ?
#
loop_
_entity_poly.entity_id
_entity_poly.type
_entity_poly.pdbx_seq_one_letter_code
_entity_poly.pdbx_strand_id
1 'polypeptide(L)'
;MQRIANSEWRMIRLIAGGLALVLLLLGCASETANGTITASGFIEGKEVTIASQVSGRIAEMRVNRGDEVRAGDVLVQLDDAVLQSQRLEVESGVAAAEANLARVLAGARPEEVAVARAALSQAEARLEGAKQAVVNARDVISKPLTLETEIAAARTQVKLAEQDVEMAEANLAETRLKWNVYQDQGGDVKRTWDLQVRAAEAALQRAQANLNGARRYLGALIEMRDNPLRLQTELHGAETQARLARAQVGVAQASLDEMEAGATAEEIAVTEARLHQAKAALRLIDAQIDHLTLEAPMDGTVTSRVSKAGETATAGMPLVTIANLDEVELVIYIPVTQIGRVKLGQAVEVEVDSFPDRVFIGEIVNIAGEAEFTPRNVQTQEERVNLVFAVKVRLSNEDHALKPGMPADATVLIDR
;
A
#
# COMPACT_ATOMS: atom_id res chain seq x y z
N MET A 1 89.65 48.39 98.30
CA MET A 1 90.73 48.43 97.28
C MET A 1 91.42 47.07 97.29
N GLN A 2 91.48 46.22 96.26
CA GLN A 2 91.01 46.19 94.88
C GLN A 2 90.66 44.72 94.58
N ARG A 3 89.40 44.42 94.24
CA ARG A 3 88.89 43.12 93.78
C ARG A 3 87.94 43.45 92.61
N ILE A 4 87.73 42.49 91.69
CA ILE A 4 87.02 42.58 90.39
C ILE A 4 88.05 42.91 89.27
N ALA A 5 88.27 42.14 88.21
CA ALA A 5 87.59 40.98 87.64
C ALA A 5 88.62 40.07 86.95
N ASN A 6 88.60 38.78 87.27
CA ASN A 6 89.31 37.71 86.57
C ASN A 6 88.26 36.65 86.23
N SER A 7 87.56 36.75 85.09
CA SER A 7 86.73 35.63 84.58
C SER A 7 86.17 35.73 83.14
N GLU A 8 86.58 36.68 82.28
CA GLU A 8 85.88 36.85 80.98
C GLU A 8 86.52 36.17 79.76
N TRP A 9 87.65 35.46 79.90
CA TRP A 9 88.39 34.88 78.76
C TRP A 9 88.34 33.35 78.66
N ARG A 10 87.45 32.69 79.43
CA ARG A 10 87.18 31.23 79.29
C ARG A 10 85.82 30.92 78.63
N MET A 11 84.95 31.91 78.43
CA MET A 11 83.61 31.68 77.84
C MET A 11 83.57 31.80 76.30
N ILE A 12 84.54 32.47 75.67
CA ILE A 12 84.52 32.76 74.22
C ILE A 12 85.17 31.64 73.37
N ARG A 13 85.97 30.74 73.96
CA ARG A 13 86.56 29.58 73.24
C ARG A 13 85.70 28.32 73.21
N LEU A 14 84.57 28.27 73.92
CA LEU A 14 83.65 27.13 73.94
C LEU A 14 82.43 27.30 73.00
N ILE A 15 82.17 28.50 72.48
CA ILE A 15 81.02 28.76 71.59
C ILE A 15 81.40 28.60 70.11
N ALA A 16 82.68 28.73 69.73
CA ALA A 16 83.12 28.57 68.34
C ALA A 16 83.37 27.11 67.90
N GLY A 17 83.47 26.16 68.86
CA GLY A 17 83.68 24.73 68.58
C GLY A 17 82.39 23.90 68.49
N GLY A 18 81.26 24.41 68.99
CA GLY A 18 79.96 23.73 68.93
C GLY A 18 79.14 24.03 67.66
N LEU A 19 79.45 25.12 66.96
CA LEU A 19 78.69 25.54 65.77
C LEU A 19 79.16 24.84 64.46
N ALA A 20 80.31 24.17 64.47
CA ALA A 20 80.84 23.42 63.32
C ALA A 20 80.53 21.91 63.34
N LEU A 21 80.00 21.38 64.45
CA LEU A 21 79.55 19.98 64.56
C LEU A 21 78.02 19.83 64.42
N VAL A 22 77.26 20.92 64.46
CA VAL A 22 75.81 20.95 64.19
C VAL A 22 75.50 21.24 62.71
N LEU A 23 76.43 21.83 61.95
CA LEU A 23 76.28 22.06 60.50
C LEU A 23 76.66 20.86 59.61
N LEU A 24 77.10 19.74 60.19
CA LEU A 24 77.47 18.51 59.48
C LEU A 24 76.49 17.33 59.73
N LEU A 25 75.36 17.60 60.39
CA LEU A 25 74.23 16.68 60.62
C LEU A 25 72.93 17.15 59.94
N LEU A 26 73.04 17.94 58.87
CA LEU A 26 71.94 18.24 57.93
C LEU A 26 72.11 17.48 56.61
N GLY A 27 72.53 16.22 56.73
CA GLY A 27 72.38 15.22 55.68
C GLY A 27 71.11 14.42 55.94
N CYS A 28 70.26 14.34 54.92
CA CYS A 28 69.02 13.54 54.84
C CYS A 28 67.82 14.04 55.64
N ALA A 29 67.12 15.00 55.05
CA ALA A 29 65.67 14.89 54.91
C ALA A 29 65.31 15.39 53.50
N SER A 30 65.60 14.57 52.49
CA SER A 30 64.79 14.64 51.28
C SER A 30 63.38 14.27 51.73
N GLU A 31 62.51 15.26 51.88
CA GLU A 31 61.09 15.05 51.73
C GLU A 31 60.92 14.40 50.35
N THR A 32 60.87 13.08 50.34
CA THR A 32 60.13 12.35 49.34
C THR A 32 58.68 12.72 49.57
N ALA A 33 58.29 13.90 49.09
CA ALA A 33 56.93 14.17 48.70
C ALA A 33 56.63 13.17 47.58
N ASN A 34 56.14 11.99 47.96
CA ASN A 34 55.21 11.27 47.10
C ASN A 34 54.10 12.29 46.85
N GLY A 35 54.16 12.94 45.68
CA GLY A 35 53.29 14.08 45.41
C GLY A 35 51.89 13.58 45.19
N THR A 36 51.12 13.36 46.24
CA THR A 36 49.69 13.08 46.10
C THR A 36 48.96 14.40 45.85
N ILE A 37 47.94 14.36 45.01
CA ILE A 37 47.01 15.47 44.83
C ILE A 37 45.70 15.04 45.48
N THR A 38 45.34 15.70 46.57
CA THR A 38 44.05 15.49 47.23
C THR A 38 43.04 16.51 46.70
N ALA A 39 41.88 16.04 46.30
CA ALA A 39 40.78 16.89 45.88
C ALA A 39 39.44 16.30 46.33
N SER A 40 38.55 17.16 46.80
CA SER A 40 37.21 16.75 47.21
C SER A 40 36.21 16.93 46.07
N GLY A 41 35.17 16.12 46.07
CA GLY A 41 34.17 16.07 45.02
C GLY A 41 32.88 15.41 45.45
N PHE A 42 32.01 15.16 44.48
CA PHE A 42 30.76 14.45 44.68
C PHE A 42 30.66 13.25 43.74
N ILE A 43 30.11 12.15 44.25
CA ILE A 43 29.72 11.01 43.43
C ILE A 43 28.53 11.42 42.56
N GLU A 44 28.63 11.19 41.26
CA GLU A 44 27.58 11.33 40.26
C GLU A 44 27.28 9.96 39.65
N GLY A 45 26.01 9.67 39.43
CA GLY A 45 25.58 8.48 38.68
C GLY A 45 25.21 8.87 37.25
N LYS A 46 25.28 7.91 36.33
CA LYS A 46 24.66 8.07 35.01
C LYS A 46 23.15 7.94 35.19
N GLU A 47 22.47 9.08 35.20
CA GLU A 47 21.02 9.16 35.36
C GLU A 47 20.33 9.46 34.02
N VAL A 48 19.21 8.78 33.77
CA VAL A 48 18.30 9.07 32.68
C VAL A 48 16.92 9.37 33.26
N THR A 49 16.40 10.54 32.91
CA THR A 49 15.04 10.94 33.28
C THR A 49 14.08 10.60 32.17
N ILE A 50 13.11 9.75 32.49
CA ILE A 50 12.04 9.32 31.61
C ILE A 50 10.88 10.30 31.78
N ALA A 51 10.56 11.01 30.69
CA ALA A 51 9.52 12.01 30.65
C ALA A 51 8.38 11.58 29.72
N SER A 52 7.18 12.06 30.00
CA SER A 52 6.00 11.82 29.17
C SER A 52 6.19 12.42 27.78
N GLN A 53 6.02 11.63 26.71
CA GLN A 53 6.11 12.14 25.34
C GLN A 53 4.79 12.78 24.89
N VAL A 54 3.68 12.33 25.47
CA VAL A 54 2.33 12.81 25.21
C VAL A 54 1.66 13.24 26.52
N SER A 55 0.57 14.01 26.42
CA SER A 55 -0.23 14.38 27.59
C SER A 55 -1.31 13.34 27.84
N GLY A 56 -1.47 12.85 29.07
CA GLY A 56 -2.43 11.80 29.39
C GLY A 56 -2.54 11.54 30.89
N ARG A 57 -3.61 10.84 31.31
CA ARG A 57 -3.74 10.37 32.69
C ARG A 57 -2.84 9.16 32.90
N ILE A 58 -2.10 9.13 33.99
CA ILE A 58 -1.31 7.97 34.39
C ILE A 58 -2.29 6.90 34.89
N ALA A 59 -2.46 5.82 34.13
CA ALA A 59 -3.31 4.70 34.50
C ALA A 59 -2.61 3.83 35.55
N GLU A 60 -1.33 3.53 35.32
CA GLU A 60 -0.55 2.65 36.19
C GLU A 60 0.91 3.12 36.32
N MET A 61 1.45 2.98 37.53
CA MET A 61 2.86 3.17 37.83
C MET A 61 3.40 1.85 38.37
N ARG A 62 4.19 1.15 37.55
CA ARG A 62 4.64 -0.22 37.82
C ARG A 62 5.90 -0.29 38.67
N VAL A 63 6.52 0.85 38.93
CA VAL A 63 7.78 0.93 39.69
C VAL A 63 7.68 1.90 40.87
N ASN A 64 8.46 1.59 41.90
CA ASN A 64 8.68 2.40 43.08
C ASN A 64 10.15 2.82 43.16
N ARG A 65 10.41 3.83 43.99
CA ARG A 65 11.77 4.26 44.28
C ARG A 65 12.55 3.11 44.95
N GLY A 66 13.73 2.83 44.42
CA GLY A 66 14.60 1.75 44.88
C GLY A 66 14.41 0.42 44.15
N ASP A 67 13.42 0.32 43.25
CA ASP A 67 13.23 -0.88 42.44
C ASP A 67 14.34 -0.98 41.38
N GLU A 68 14.84 -2.19 41.16
CA GLU A 68 15.71 -2.53 40.02
C GLU A 68 14.85 -2.74 38.77
N VAL A 69 15.30 -2.18 37.65
CA VAL A 69 14.63 -2.28 36.35
C VAL A 69 15.64 -2.63 35.27
N ARG A 70 15.18 -3.35 34.26
CA ARG A 70 15.95 -3.69 33.05
C ARG A 70 15.47 -2.89 31.86
N ALA A 71 16.33 -2.72 30.87
CA ALA A 71 15.97 -2.10 29.61
C ALA A 71 14.76 -2.81 28.97
N GLY A 72 13.74 -2.04 28.60
CA GLY A 72 12.45 -2.53 28.08
C GLY A 72 11.38 -2.79 29.15
N ASP A 73 11.71 -2.73 30.45
CA ASP A 73 10.69 -2.88 31.48
C ASP A 73 9.71 -1.70 31.44
N VAL A 74 8.40 -2.00 31.45
CA VAL A 74 7.34 -0.98 31.47
C VAL A 74 7.30 -0.31 32.83
N LEU A 75 7.59 0.99 32.86
CA LEU A 75 7.64 1.80 34.08
C LEU A 75 6.30 2.46 34.37
N VAL A 76 5.71 3.06 33.33
CA VAL A 76 4.49 3.88 33.42
C VAL A 76 3.60 3.56 32.24
N GLN A 77 2.31 3.36 32.52
CA GLN A 77 1.26 3.24 31.52
C GLN A 77 0.33 4.45 31.63
N LEU A 78 0.20 5.21 30.55
CA LEU A 78 -0.86 6.21 30.41
C LEU A 78 -2.15 5.54 29.92
N ASP A 79 -3.30 6.15 30.27
CA ASP A 79 -4.62 5.69 29.84
C ASP A 79 -4.74 5.74 28.31
N ASP A 80 -4.95 4.57 27.72
CA ASP A 80 -5.03 4.36 26.28
C ASP A 80 -6.45 3.98 25.81
N ALA A 81 -7.45 3.91 26.69
CA ALA A 81 -8.75 3.33 26.38
C ALA A 81 -9.45 4.00 25.17
N VAL A 82 -9.30 5.31 25.04
CA VAL A 82 -9.83 6.08 23.89
C VAL A 82 -9.07 5.73 22.61
N LEU A 83 -7.74 5.67 22.66
CA LEU A 83 -6.91 5.36 21.49
C LEU A 83 -7.04 3.90 21.06
N GLN A 84 -7.22 2.97 21.99
CA GLN A 84 -7.56 1.58 21.68
C GLN A 84 -8.91 1.47 20.96
N SER A 85 -9.90 2.26 21.37
CA SER A 85 -11.20 2.31 20.68
C SER A 85 -11.05 2.88 19.26
N GLN A 86 -10.26 3.95 19.09
CA GLN A 86 -9.96 4.52 17.77
C GLN A 86 -9.15 3.56 16.89
N ARG A 87 -8.21 2.80 17.48
CA ARG A 87 -7.44 1.78 16.78
C ARG A 87 -8.36 0.72 16.19
N LEU A 88 -9.33 0.24 16.96
CA LEU A 88 -10.31 -0.74 16.49
C LEU A 88 -11.17 -0.20 15.33
N GLU A 89 -11.56 1.09 15.38
CA GLU A 89 -12.27 1.75 14.28
C GLU A 89 -11.43 1.81 13.00
N VAL A 90 -10.16 2.22 13.12
CA VAL A 90 -9.25 2.32 11.97
C VAL A 90 -8.87 0.94 11.43
N GLU A 91 -8.67 -0.05 12.29
CA GLU A 91 -8.45 -1.46 11.94
C GLU A 91 -9.65 -2.02 11.16
N SER A 92 -10.87 -1.68 11.56
CA SER A 92 -12.09 -2.01 10.80
C SER A 92 -12.10 -1.32 9.42
N GLY A 93 -11.58 -0.09 9.33
CA GLY A 93 -11.36 0.61 8.07
C GLY A 93 -10.36 -0.10 7.14
N VAL A 94 -9.27 -0.64 7.70
CA VAL A 94 -8.31 -1.48 6.95
C VAL A 94 -9.01 -2.73 6.42
N ALA A 95 -9.74 -3.45 7.27
CA ALA A 95 -10.47 -4.66 6.87
C ALA A 95 -11.49 -4.37 5.75
N ALA A 96 -12.20 -3.23 5.82
CA ALA A 96 -13.11 -2.80 4.76
C ALA A 96 -12.38 -2.50 3.44
N ALA A 97 -11.20 -1.86 3.50
CA ALA A 97 -10.39 -1.58 2.32
C ALA A 97 -9.81 -2.88 1.70
N GLU A 98 -9.38 -3.84 2.52
CA GLU A 98 -8.92 -5.16 2.07
C GLU A 98 -10.04 -5.95 1.40
N ALA A 99 -11.22 -5.96 2.01
CA ALA A 99 -12.40 -6.60 1.43
C ALA A 99 -12.78 -5.95 0.08
N ASN A 100 -12.68 -4.62 -0.03
CA ASN A 100 -12.92 -3.94 -1.29
C ASN A 100 -11.87 -4.28 -2.36
N LEU A 101 -10.59 -4.37 -1.99
CA LEU A 101 -9.53 -4.81 -2.92
C LEU A 101 -9.78 -6.25 -3.39
N ALA A 102 -10.11 -7.15 -2.47
CA ALA A 102 -10.43 -8.54 -2.80
C ALA A 102 -11.63 -8.63 -3.76
N ARG A 103 -12.67 -7.81 -3.56
CA ARG A 103 -13.82 -7.72 -4.47
C ARG A 103 -13.42 -7.25 -5.87
N VAL A 104 -12.55 -6.24 -5.97
CA VAL A 104 -12.06 -5.73 -7.26
C VAL A 104 -11.21 -6.78 -7.98
N LEU A 105 -10.30 -7.46 -7.26
CA LEU A 105 -9.46 -8.53 -7.81
C LEU A 105 -10.25 -9.77 -8.23
N ALA A 106 -11.34 -10.09 -7.52
CA ALA A 106 -12.21 -11.21 -7.88
C ALA A 106 -12.95 -11.00 -9.20
N GLY A 107 -13.10 -9.74 -9.66
CA GLY A 107 -13.72 -9.41 -10.94
C GLY A 107 -15.20 -9.83 -11.02
N ALA A 108 -15.64 -10.19 -12.23
CA ALA A 108 -17.00 -10.67 -12.47
C ALA A 108 -17.23 -12.03 -11.79
N ARG A 109 -18.43 -12.22 -11.25
CA ARG A 109 -18.77 -13.48 -10.57
C ARG A 109 -18.90 -14.63 -11.58
N PRO A 110 -18.59 -15.88 -11.21
CA PRO A 110 -18.74 -17.03 -12.10
C PRO A 110 -20.13 -17.15 -12.72
N GLU A 111 -21.18 -16.80 -11.97
CA GLU A 111 -22.56 -16.80 -12.45
C GLU A 111 -22.81 -15.73 -13.53
N GLU A 112 -22.20 -14.55 -13.40
CA GLU A 112 -22.31 -13.46 -14.38
C GLU A 112 -21.62 -13.84 -15.69
N VAL A 113 -20.40 -14.41 -15.58
CA VAL A 113 -19.65 -14.94 -16.74
C VAL A 113 -20.44 -16.07 -17.43
N ALA A 114 -21.10 -16.94 -16.66
CA ALA A 114 -21.94 -17.99 -17.23
C ALA A 114 -23.14 -17.44 -18.00
N VAL A 115 -23.78 -16.37 -17.53
CA VAL A 115 -24.86 -15.68 -18.28
C VAL A 115 -24.34 -15.06 -19.57
N ALA A 116 -23.17 -14.41 -19.54
CA ALA A 116 -22.55 -13.84 -20.74
C ALA A 116 -22.18 -14.92 -21.77
N ARG A 117 -21.61 -16.05 -21.33
CA ARG A 117 -21.33 -17.22 -22.20
C ARG A 117 -22.60 -17.79 -22.81
N ALA A 118 -23.69 -17.88 -22.05
CA ALA A 118 -24.98 -18.33 -22.56
C ALA A 118 -25.54 -17.36 -23.62
N ALA A 119 -25.39 -16.05 -23.42
CA ALA A 119 -25.78 -15.03 -24.39
C ALA A 119 -24.97 -15.13 -25.70
N LEU A 120 -23.65 -15.34 -25.60
CA LEU A 120 -22.78 -15.61 -26.75
C LEU A 120 -23.23 -16.86 -27.51
N SER A 121 -23.42 -17.98 -26.81
CA SER A 121 -23.88 -19.23 -27.41
C SER A 121 -25.24 -19.07 -28.12
N GLN A 122 -26.16 -18.30 -27.53
CA GLN A 122 -27.44 -17.97 -28.16
C GLN A 122 -27.25 -17.12 -29.43
N ALA A 123 -26.36 -16.14 -29.41
CA ALA A 123 -26.06 -15.29 -30.57
C ALA A 123 -25.43 -16.12 -31.71
N GLU A 124 -24.53 -17.06 -31.38
CA GLU A 124 -23.91 -17.98 -32.33
C GLU A 124 -24.95 -18.89 -33.00
N ALA A 125 -25.87 -19.45 -32.21
CA ALA A 125 -26.97 -20.27 -32.74
C ALA A 125 -27.88 -19.48 -33.69
N ARG A 126 -28.15 -18.21 -33.38
CA ARG A 126 -28.92 -17.31 -34.28
C ARG A 126 -28.15 -17.03 -35.58
N LEU A 127 -26.84 -16.78 -35.49
CA LEU A 127 -26.00 -16.60 -36.67
C LEU A 127 -26.01 -17.86 -37.55
N GLU A 128 -25.94 -19.05 -36.95
CA GLU A 128 -25.96 -20.30 -37.69
C GLU A 128 -27.29 -20.50 -38.41
N GLY A 129 -28.42 -20.29 -37.72
CA GLY A 129 -29.74 -20.30 -38.36
C GLY A 129 -29.86 -19.29 -39.51
N ALA A 130 -29.32 -18.07 -39.34
CA ALA A 130 -29.34 -17.05 -40.38
C ALA A 130 -28.45 -17.40 -41.58
N LYS A 131 -27.27 -18.00 -41.37
CA LYS A 131 -26.43 -18.52 -42.46
C LYS A 131 -27.13 -19.64 -43.22
N GLN A 132 -27.81 -20.54 -42.51
CA GLN A 132 -28.58 -21.61 -43.16
C GLN A 132 -29.72 -21.03 -44.01
N ALA A 133 -30.37 -19.96 -43.56
CA ALA A 133 -31.38 -19.27 -44.37
C ALA A 133 -30.80 -18.67 -45.67
N VAL A 134 -29.57 -18.14 -45.64
CA VAL A 134 -28.85 -17.68 -46.85
C VAL A 134 -28.59 -18.84 -47.80
N VAL A 135 -28.14 -19.98 -47.30
CA VAL A 135 -27.92 -21.19 -48.11
C VAL A 135 -29.23 -21.63 -48.76
N ASN A 136 -30.30 -21.75 -47.98
CA ASN A 136 -31.62 -22.14 -48.48
C ASN A 136 -32.13 -21.17 -49.56
N ALA A 137 -32.00 -19.84 -49.35
CA ALA A 137 -32.40 -18.84 -50.33
C ALA A 137 -31.59 -18.93 -51.63
N ARG A 138 -30.28 -19.18 -51.54
CA ARG A 138 -29.41 -19.40 -52.70
C ARG A 138 -29.79 -20.68 -53.45
N ASP A 139 -30.12 -21.75 -52.74
CA ASP A 139 -30.52 -23.02 -53.34
C ASP A 139 -31.82 -22.88 -54.13
N VAL A 140 -32.82 -22.17 -53.59
CA VAL A 140 -34.09 -21.88 -54.29
C VAL A 140 -33.86 -21.11 -55.59
N ILE A 141 -32.93 -20.15 -55.61
CA ILE A 141 -32.55 -19.43 -56.84
C ILE A 141 -31.90 -20.37 -57.86
N SER A 142 -31.00 -21.25 -57.40
CA SER A 142 -30.24 -22.14 -58.29
C SER A 142 -31.06 -23.29 -58.87
N LYS A 143 -32.13 -23.71 -58.18
CA LYS A 143 -32.96 -24.87 -58.54
C LYS A 143 -34.44 -24.58 -58.24
N PRO A 144 -35.12 -23.70 -59.01
CA PRO A 144 -36.51 -23.36 -58.76
C PRO A 144 -37.44 -24.48 -59.29
N LEU A 145 -37.50 -25.60 -58.55
CA LEU A 145 -38.26 -26.80 -58.92
C LEU A 145 -39.74 -26.49 -59.22
N THR A 146 -40.35 -25.63 -58.41
CA THR A 146 -41.76 -25.24 -58.57
C THR A 146 -41.99 -24.43 -59.86
N LEU A 147 -41.10 -23.49 -60.18
CA LEU A 147 -41.23 -22.65 -61.37
C LEU A 147 -41.03 -23.45 -62.66
N GLU A 148 -40.09 -24.39 -62.67
CA GLU A 148 -39.90 -25.29 -63.82
C GLU A 148 -41.13 -26.18 -64.08
N THR A 149 -41.79 -26.65 -63.02
CA THR A 149 -43.05 -27.41 -63.18
C THR A 149 -44.20 -26.56 -63.72
N GLU A 150 -44.31 -25.30 -63.30
CA GLU A 150 -45.31 -24.36 -63.82
C GLU A 150 -45.06 -23.99 -65.29
N ILE A 151 -43.79 -23.76 -65.66
CA ILE A 151 -43.40 -23.51 -67.06
C ILE A 151 -43.75 -24.71 -67.94
N ALA A 152 -43.49 -25.94 -67.48
CA ALA A 152 -43.83 -27.15 -68.22
C ALA A 152 -45.35 -27.29 -68.43
N ALA A 153 -46.16 -27.00 -67.41
CA ALA A 153 -47.61 -26.99 -67.52
C ALA A 153 -48.11 -25.89 -68.48
N ALA A 154 -47.57 -24.68 -68.39
CA ALA A 154 -47.91 -23.56 -69.26
C ALA A 154 -47.55 -23.83 -70.73
N ARG A 155 -46.40 -24.48 -71.00
CA ARG A 155 -46.03 -24.94 -72.35
C ARG A 155 -47.06 -25.93 -72.91
N THR A 156 -47.56 -26.81 -72.06
CA THR A 156 -48.61 -27.78 -72.45
C THR A 156 -49.92 -27.05 -72.78
N GLN A 157 -50.29 -26.04 -71.98
CA GLN A 157 -51.47 -25.22 -72.25
C GLN A 157 -51.38 -24.44 -73.56
N VAL A 158 -50.20 -23.90 -73.89
CA VAL A 158 -49.95 -23.25 -75.18
C VAL A 158 -50.15 -24.24 -76.33
N LYS A 159 -49.56 -25.44 -76.25
CA LYS A 159 -49.75 -26.48 -77.27
C LYS A 159 -51.22 -26.86 -77.47
N LEU A 160 -51.97 -27.02 -76.38
CA LEU A 160 -53.40 -27.31 -76.46
C LEU A 160 -54.16 -26.16 -77.14
N ALA A 161 -53.88 -24.91 -76.78
CA ALA A 161 -54.50 -23.75 -77.42
C ALA A 161 -54.10 -23.60 -78.89
N GLU A 162 -52.89 -24.02 -79.29
CA GLU A 162 -52.48 -24.09 -80.70
C GLU A 162 -53.31 -25.13 -81.46
N GLN A 163 -53.52 -26.32 -80.88
CA GLN A 163 -54.40 -27.32 -81.48
C GLN A 163 -55.85 -26.84 -81.59
N ASP A 164 -56.36 -26.10 -80.60
CA ASP A 164 -57.71 -25.53 -80.65
C ASP A 164 -57.85 -24.49 -81.78
N VAL A 165 -56.82 -23.67 -82.01
CA VAL A 165 -56.78 -22.75 -83.14
C VAL A 165 -56.79 -23.52 -84.45
N GLU A 166 -55.95 -24.55 -84.60
CA GLU A 166 -55.90 -25.40 -85.80
C GLU A 166 -57.27 -26.05 -86.10
N MET A 167 -57.93 -26.61 -85.09
CA MET A 167 -59.28 -27.18 -85.24
C MET A 167 -60.31 -26.11 -85.63
N ALA A 168 -60.24 -24.91 -85.04
CA ALA A 168 -61.14 -23.82 -85.37
C ALA A 168 -60.91 -23.29 -86.80
N GLU A 169 -59.66 -23.23 -87.26
CA GLU A 169 -59.30 -22.90 -88.65
C GLU A 169 -59.82 -23.94 -89.63
N ALA A 170 -59.64 -25.23 -89.33
CA ALA A 170 -60.15 -26.33 -90.14
C ALA A 170 -61.69 -26.29 -90.24
N ASN A 171 -62.39 -26.08 -89.11
CA ASN A 171 -63.84 -25.95 -89.08
C ASN A 171 -64.33 -24.71 -89.86
N LEU A 172 -63.63 -23.57 -89.76
CA LEU A 172 -63.94 -22.38 -90.56
C LEU A 172 -63.73 -22.64 -92.06
N ALA A 173 -62.64 -23.31 -92.44
CA ALA A 173 -62.36 -23.68 -93.83
C ALA A 173 -63.45 -24.61 -94.39
N GLU A 174 -63.85 -25.64 -93.63
CA GLU A 174 -64.96 -26.53 -94.00
C GLU A 174 -66.28 -25.76 -94.15
N THR A 175 -66.61 -24.88 -93.20
CA THR A 175 -67.83 -24.07 -93.23
C THR A 175 -67.85 -23.14 -94.44
N ARG A 176 -66.72 -22.53 -94.80
CA ARG A 176 -66.57 -21.70 -96.01
C ARG A 176 -66.74 -22.50 -97.30
N LEU A 177 -66.23 -23.74 -97.35
CA LEU A 177 -66.45 -24.63 -98.50
C LEU A 177 -67.95 -24.93 -98.69
N LYS A 178 -68.67 -25.25 -97.61
CA LYS A 178 -70.12 -25.49 -97.66
C LYS A 178 -70.89 -24.21 -98.04
N TRP A 179 -70.53 -23.06 -97.49
CA TRP A 179 -71.10 -21.76 -97.87
C TRP A 179 -70.97 -21.51 -99.38
N ASN A 180 -69.79 -21.73 -99.97
CA ASN A 180 -69.56 -21.59 -101.42
C ASN A 180 -70.46 -22.50 -102.28
N VAL A 181 -70.76 -23.70 -101.81
CA VAL A 181 -71.61 -24.68 -102.54
C VAL A 181 -73.10 -24.32 -102.46
N TYR A 182 -73.58 -23.80 -101.34
CA TYR A 182 -75.02 -23.59 -101.09
C TYR A 182 -75.51 -22.14 -101.25
N GLN A 183 -74.62 -21.17 -101.47
CA GLN A 183 -74.97 -19.74 -101.56
C GLN A 183 -75.92 -19.38 -102.71
N ASP A 184 -75.91 -20.14 -103.81
CA ASP A 184 -76.69 -19.85 -105.03
C ASP A 184 -78.17 -20.23 -104.91
N GLN A 185 -78.58 -20.92 -103.84
CA GLN A 185 -79.96 -21.36 -103.63
C GLN A 185 -80.91 -20.23 -103.18
N GLY A 186 -80.40 -19.04 -102.84
CA GLY A 186 -81.19 -17.86 -102.49
C GLY A 186 -82.00 -17.98 -101.18
N GLY A 187 -82.63 -16.88 -100.74
CA GLY A 187 -83.54 -16.87 -99.59
C GLY A 187 -82.89 -17.18 -98.23
N ASP A 188 -83.56 -17.98 -97.40
CA ASP A 188 -83.15 -18.30 -96.03
C ASP A 188 -81.89 -19.19 -95.95
N VAL A 189 -81.59 -19.97 -96.98
CA VAL A 189 -80.40 -20.85 -97.04
C VAL A 189 -79.11 -20.04 -96.99
N LYS A 190 -79.00 -18.97 -97.79
CA LYS A 190 -77.81 -18.09 -97.76
C LYS A 190 -77.61 -17.43 -96.39
N ARG A 191 -78.71 -16.94 -95.78
CA ARG A 191 -78.66 -16.27 -94.47
C ARG A 191 -78.17 -17.22 -93.36
N THR A 192 -78.57 -18.49 -93.38
CA THR A 192 -78.13 -19.47 -92.38
C THR A 192 -76.64 -19.78 -92.50
N TRP A 193 -76.12 -19.96 -93.72
CA TRP A 193 -74.69 -20.18 -93.92
C TRP A 193 -73.83 -18.95 -93.61
N ASP A 194 -74.30 -17.73 -93.91
CA ASP A 194 -73.64 -16.48 -93.47
C ASP A 194 -73.48 -16.43 -91.94
N LEU A 195 -74.51 -16.83 -91.20
CA LEU A 195 -74.47 -16.91 -89.73
C LEU A 195 -73.50 -17.99 -89.24
N GLN A 196 -73.43 -19.14 -89.92
CA GLN A 196 -72.48 -20.20 -89.58
C GLN A 196 -71.03 -19.79 -89.81
N VAL A 197 -70.74 -19.12 -90.93
CA VAL A 197 -69.39 -18.57 -91.18
C VAL A 197 -69.01 -17.57 -90.10
N ARG A 198 -69.89 -16.61 -89.75
CA ARG A 198 -69.65 -15.67 -88.65
C ARG A 198 -69.43 -16.37 -87.30
N ALA A 199 -70.19 -17.44 -87.03
CA ALA A 199 -70.02 -18.22 -85.81
C ALA A 199 -68.67 -18.96 -85.77
N ALA A 200 -68.22 -19.51 -86.90
CA ALA A 200 -66.92 -20.15 -87.05
C ALA A 200 -65.75 -19.14 -86.97
N GLU A 201 -65.91 -17.95 -87.56
CA GLU A 201 -64.94 -16.85 -87.42
C GLU A 201 -64.84 -16.38 -85.97
N ALA A 202 -65.97 -16.21 -85.29
CA ALA A 202 -65.99 -15.90 -83.86
C ALA A 202 -65.36 -17.01 -83.01
N ALA A 203 -65.53 -18.29 -83.40
CA ALA A 203 -64.88 -19.42 -82.72
C ALA A 203 -63.36 -19.38 -82.90
N LEU A 204 -62.87 -19.11 -84.13
CA LEU A 204 -61.46 -18.93 -84.40
C LEU A 204 -60.87 -17.75 -83.61
N GLN A 205 -61.56 -16.61 -83.59
CA GLN A 205 -61.12 -15.45 -82.81
C GLN A 205 -61.03 -15.77 -81.30
N ARG A 206 -61.98 -16.53 -80.76
CA ARG A 206 -61.91 -17.00 -79.35
C ARG A 206 -60.71 -17.92 -79.12
N ALA A 207 -60.48 -18.89 -80.01
CA ALA A 207 -59.33 -19.79 -79.92
C ALA A 207 -57.99 -19.01 -79.98
N GLN A 208 -57.88 -18.04 -80.89
CA GLN A 208 -56.70 -17.17 -81.01
C GLN A 208 -56.50 -16.30 -79.76
N ALA A 209 -57.56 -15.75 -79.19
CA ALA A 209 -57.49 -14.99 -77.94
C ALA A 209 -57.00 -15.87 -76.78
N ASN A 210 -57.47 -17.13 -76.70
CA ASN A 210 -57.01 -18.10 -75.71
C ASN A 210 -55.52 -18.43 -75.88
N LEU A 211 -55.07 -18.67 -77.11
CA LEU A 211 -53.65 -18.90 -77.43
C LEU A 211 -52.78 -17.70 -77.03
N ASN A 212 -53.20 -16.48 -77.36
CA ASN A 212 -52.51 -15.26 -76.96
C ASN A 212 -52.45 -15.10 -75.43
N GLY A 213 -53.52 -15.48 -74.73
CA GLY A 213 -53.54 -15.57 -73.27
C GLY A 213 -52.50 -16.56 -72.74
N ALA A 214 -52.49 -17.79 -73.25
CA ALA A 214 -51.58 -18.84 -72.85
C ALA A 214 -50.11 -18.48 -73.11
N ARG A 215 -49.80 -17.87 -74.27
CA ARG A 215 -48.44 -17.42 -74.61
C ARG A 215 -47.96 -16.30 -73.70
N ARG A 216 -48.81 -15.32 -73.38
CA ARG A 216 -48.46 -14.26 -72.42
C ARG A 216 -48.17 -14.82 -71.03
N TYR A 217 -48.98 -15.79 -70.58
CA TYR A 217 -48.75 -16.45 -69.29
C TYR A 217 -47.41 -17.21 -69.27
N LEU A 218 -47.12 -18.01 -70.31
CA LEU A 218 -45.83 -18.69 -70.44
C LEU A 218 -44.66 -17.70 -70.48
N GLY A 219 -44.77 -16.61 -71.24
CA GLY A 219 -43.76 -15.57 -71.32
C GLY A 219 -43.46 -14.94 -69.96
N ALA A 220 -44.49 -14.64 -69.17
CA ALA A 220 -44.35 -14.11 -67.82
C ALA A 220 -43.60 -15.09 -66.88
N LEU A 221 -43.86 -16.40 -66.98
CA LEU A 221 -43.15 -17.41 -66.18
C LEU A 221 -41.67 -17.54 -66.59
N ILE A 222 -41.38 -17.47 -67.89
CA ILE A 222 -40.00 -17.50 -68.39
C ILE A 222 -39.24 -16.24 -67.94
N GLU A 223 -39.87 -15.06 -68.01
CA GLU A 223 -39.28 -13.81 -67.52
C GLU A 223 -39.00 -13.88 -66.02
N MET A 224 -39.92 -14.46 -65.24
CA MET A 224 -39.73 -14.68 -63.79
C MET A 224 -38.55 -15.62 -63.49
N ARG A 225 -38.30 -16.61 -64.35
CA ARG A 225 -37.13 -17.51 -64.25
C ARG A 225 -35.84 -16.78 -64.65
N ASP A 226 -35.88 -16.03 -65.73
CA ASP A 226 -34.71 -15.37 -66.31
C ASP A 226 -34.29 -14.13 -65.50
N ASN A 227 -35.23 -13.49 -64.80
CA ASN A 227 -34.98 -12.35 -63.92
C ASN A 227 -35.66 -12.52 -62.55
N PRO A 228 -35.10 -13.34 -61.64
CA PRO A 228 -35.72 -13.70 -60.38
C PRO A 228 -35.56 -12.61 -59.29
N LEU A 229 -35.96 -11.36 -59.58
CA LEU A 229 -35.80 -10.21 -58.69
C LEU A 229 -36.35 -10.43 -57.28
N ARG A 230 -37.52 -11.10 -57.18
CA ARG A 230 -38.13 -11.43 -55.88
C ARG A 230 -37.24 -12.35 -55.04
N LEU A 231 -36.70 -13.42 -55.64
CA LEU A 231 -35.83 -14.37 -54.94
C LEU A 231 -34.48 -13.71 -54.59
N GLN A 232 -33.96 -12.83 -55.44
CA GLN A 232 -32.77 -12.03 -55.12
C GLN A 232 -33.00 -11.10 -53.92
N THR A 233 -34.20 -10.52 -53.81
CA THR A 233 -34.57 -9.67 -52.67
C THR A 233 -34.66 -10.50 -51.38
N GLU A 234 -35.21 -11.71 -51.44
CA GLU A 234 -35.22 -12.68 -50.33
C GLU A 234 -33.80 -13.08 -49.90
N LEU A 235 -32.92 -13.40 -50.86
CA LEU A 235 -31.50 -13.68 -50.57
C LEU A 235 -30.82 -12.48 -49.90
N HIS A 236 -31.01 -11.26 -50.42
CA HIS A 236 -30.43 -10.07 -49.83
C HIS A 236 -30.94 -9.80 -48.41
N GLY A 237 -32.23 -10.05 -48.17
CA GLY A 237 -32.82 -10.03 -46.83
C GLY A 237 -32.17 -11.03 -45.87
N ALA A 238 -31.97 -12.27 -46.33
CA ALA A 238 -31.28 -13.31 -45.56
C ALA A 238 -29.81 -12.95 -45.28
N GLU A 239 -29.08 -12.42 -46.26
CA GLU A 239 -27.69 -11.98 -46.10
C GLU A 239 -27.58 -10.83 -45.10
N THR A 240 -28.53 -9.90 -45.15
CA THR A 240 -28.60 -8.78 -44.19
C THR A 240 -28.87 -9.31 -42.78
N GLN A 241 -29.79 -10.26 -42.63
CA GLN A 241 -30.07 -10.89 -41.34
C GLN A 241 -28.85 -11.64 -40.78
N ALA A 242 -28.12 -12.38 -41.63
CA ALA A 242 -26.89 -13.06 -41.23
C ALA A 242 -25.80 -12.06 -40.80
N ARG A 243 -25.71 -10.91 -41.48
CA ARG A 243 -24.79 -9.82 -41.10
C ARG A 243 -25.14 -9.23 -39.74
N LEU A 244 -26.43 -8.97 -39.48
CA LEU A 244 -26.90 -8.50 -38.18
C LEU A 244 -26.62 -9.51 -37.06
N ALA A 245 -26.90 -10.79 -37.30
CA ALA A 245 -26.61 -11.85 -36.33
C ALA A 245 -25.10 -11.96 -36.04
N ARG A 246 -24.23 -11.79 -37.05
CA ARG A 246 -22.77 -11.77 -36.85
C ARG A 246 -22.33 -10.58 -35.99
N ALA A 247 -22.93 -9.41 -36.19
CA ALA A 247 -22.66 -8.25 -35.35
C ALA A 247 -23.09 -8.50 -33.88
N GLN A 248 -24.22 -9.19 -33.68
CA GLN A 248 -24.68 -9.57 -32.33
C GLN A 248 -23.72 -10.54 -31.63
N VAL A 249 -23.11 -11.49 -32.37
CA VAL A 249 -22.05 -12.35 -31.82
C VAL A 249 -20.87 -11.50 -31.36
N GLY A 250 -20.42 -10.53 -32.18
CA GLY A 250 -19.33 -9.63 -31.81
C GLY A 250 -19.62 -8.82 -30.55
N VAL A 251 -20.84 -8.32 -30.38
CA VAL A 251 -21.28 -7.62 -29.16
C VAL A 251 -21.28 -8.54 -27.94
N ALA A 252 -21.82 -9.76 -28.09
CA ALA A 252 -21.87 -10.74 -27.00
C ALA A 252 -20.47 -11.21 -26.58
N GLN A 253 -19.57 -11.40 -27.55
CA GLN A 253 -18.17 -11.74 -27.31
C GLN A 253 -17.45 -10.62 -26.56
N ALA A 254 -17.56 -9.37 -27.04
CA ALA A 254 -16.93 -8.23 -26.37
C ALA A 254 -17.42 -8.07 -24.93
N SER A 255 -18.71 -8.29 -24.68
CA SER A 255 -19.27 -8.27 -23.33
C SER A 255 -18.72 -9.40 -22.44
N LEU A 256 -18.45 -10.58 -23.00
CA LEU A 256 -17.82 -11.68 -22.26
C LEU A 256 -16.34 -11.36 -21.97
N ASP A 257 -15.62 -10.86 -22.97
CA ASP A 257 -14.20 -10.50 -22.84
C ASP A 257 -14.01 -9.41 -21.77
N GLU A 258 -14.90 -8.42 -21.70
CA GLU A 258 -14.89 -7.38 -20.66
C GLU A 258 -15.08 -7.96 -19.26
N MET A 259 -15.98 -8.94 -19.09
CA MET A 259 -16.19 -9.61 -17.81
C MET A 259 -15.00 -10.50 -17.41
N GLU A 260 -14.37 -11.18 -18.38
CA GLU A 260 -13.21 -12.06 -18.14
C GLU A 260 -11.90 -11.28 -17.91
N ALA A 261 -11.75 -10.09 -18.51
CA ALA A 261 -10.59 -9.22 -18.31
C ALA A 261 -10.49 -8.69 -16.87
N GLY A 262 -11.61 -8.63 -16.14
CA GLY A 262 -11.66 -8.21 -14.74
C GLY A 262 -11.41 -6.71 -14.56
N ALA A 263 -10.99 -6.33 -13.35
CA ALA A 263 -10.70 -4.94 -13.02
C ALA A 263 -9.45 -4.42 -13.76
N THR A 264 -9.48 -3.15 -14.15
CA THR A 264 -8.33 -2.53 -14.82
C THR A 264 -7.16 -2.31 -13.86
N ALA A 265 -5.95 -2.17 -14.41
CA ALA A 265 -4.76 -1.85 -13.59
C ALA A 265 -4.93 -0.53 -12.84
N GLU A 266 -5.62 0.44 -13.43
CA GLU A 266 -5.95 1.73 -12.82
C GLU A 266 -6.92 1.57 -11.63
N GLU A 267 -7.95 0.73 -11.76
CA GLU A 267 -8.89 0.45 -10.68
C GLU A 267 -8.24 -0.29 -9.51
N ILE A 268 -7.37 -1.25 -9.81
CA ILE A 268 -6.57 -1.97 -8.81
C ILE A 268 -5.67 -0.97 -8.08
N ALA A 269 -4.92 -0.14 -8.81
CA ALA A 269 -4.01 0.85 -8.23
C ALA A 269 -4.74 1.86 -7.32
N VAL A 270 -5.92 2.35 -7.72
CA VAL A 270 -6.75 3.24 -6.87
C VAL A 270 -7.19 2.52 -5.59
N THR A 271 -7.53 1.24 -5.68
CA THR A 271 -8.01 0.47 -4.53
C THR A 271 -6.86 0.09 -3.58
N GLU A 272 -5.70 -0.28 -4.12
CA GLU A 272 -4.46 -0.48 -3.35
C GLU A 272 -4.02 0.80 -2.64
N ALA A 273 -4.10 1.95 -3.31
CA ALA A 273 -3.78 3.24 -2.68
C ALA A 273 -4.69 3.54 -1.48
N ARG A 274 -5.99 3.20 -1.57
CA ARG A 274 -6.93 3.31 -0.44
C ARG A 274 -6.58 2.37 0.70
N LEU A 275 -6.18 1.14 0.41
CA LEU A 275 -5.69 0.21 1.42
C LEU A 275 -4.43 0.74 2.10
N HIS A 276 -3.47 1.25 1.32
CA HIS A 276 -2.25 1.85 1.86
C HIS A 276 -2.56 3.06 2.76
N GLN A 277 -3.52 3.91 2.37
CA GLN A 277 -4.00 5.02 3.19
C GLN A 277 -4.61 4.55 4.51
N ALA A 278 -5.48 3.53 4.49
CA ALA A 278 -6.07 2.96 5.71
C ALA A 278 -4.99 2.37 6.63
N LYS A 279 -4.02 1.63 6.07
CA LYS A 279 -2.88 1.08 6.83
C LYS A 279 -1.96 2.17 7.38
N ALA A 280 -1.83 3.30 6.71
CA ALA A 280 -1.08 4.45 7.22
C ALA A 280 -1.81 5.11 8.41
N ALA A 281 -3.14 5.20 8.35
CA ALA A 281 -3.94 5.69 9.48
C ALA A 281 -3.81 4.76 10.70
N LEU A 282 -3.81 3.43 10.50
CA LEU A 282 -3.62 2.47 11.60
C LEU A 282 -2.24 2.65 12.26
N ARG A 283 -1.18 2.73 11.43
CA ARG A 283 0.20 2.97 11.91
C ARG A 283 0.34 4.26 12.71
N LEU A 284 -0.42 5.31 12.36
CA LEU A 284 -0.40 6.56 13.12
C LEU A 284 -0.99 6.39 14.52
N ILE A 285 -2.11 5.66 14.65
CA ILE A 285 -2.73 5.39 15.95
C ILE A 285 -1.86 4.44 16.78
N ASP A 286 -1.29 3.39 16.17
CA ASP A 286 -0.37 2.48 16.85
C ASP A 286 0.83 3.26 17.42
N ALA A 287 1.45 4.14 16.64
CA ALA A 287 2.55 4.99 17.12
C ALA A 287 2.13 5.90 18.28
N GLN A 288 0.90 6.43 18.27
CA GLN A 288 0.38 7.22 19.38
C GLN A 288 0.17 6.39 20.64
N ILE A 289 -0.27 5.13 20.51
CA ILE A 289 -0.43 4.19 21.62
C ILE A 289 0.94 3.79 22.18
N ASP A 290 1.94 3.57 21.33
CA ASP A 290 3.30 3.23 21.77
C ASP A 290 3.86 4.32 22.69
N HIS A 291 3.59 5.60 22.39
CA HIS A 291 4.01 6.72 23.24
C HIS A 291 3.31 6.82 24.60
N LEU A 292 2.26 6.03 24.86
CA LEU A 292 1.56 5.95 26.15
C LEU A 292 2.23 4.96 27.12
N THR A 293 3.10 4.10 26.60
CA THR A 293 3.84 3.12 27.40
C THR A 293 5.28 3.60 27.52
N LEU A 294 5.70 3.95 28.73
CA LEU A 294 7.05 4.41 28.97
C LEU A 294 7.88 3.27 29.55
N GLU A 295 8.90 2.87 28.79
CA GLU A 295 9.82 1.79 29.13
C GLU A 295 11.16 2.32 29.63
N ALA A 296 11.89 1.48 30.37
CA ALA A 296 13.26 1.77 30.79
C ALA A 296 14.21 1.72 29.58
N PRO A 297 15.01 2.78 29.33
CA PRO A 297 15.98 2.79 28.24
C PRO A 297 17.28 2.04 28.55
N MET A 298 17.51 1.71 29.83
CA MET A 298 18.72 1.05 30.34
C MET A 298 18.42 0.32 31.64
N ASP A 299 19.28 -0.63 31.98
CA ASP A 299 19.29 -1.28 33.29
C ASP A 299 19.69 -0.26 34.37
N GLY A 300 19.08 -0.35 35.55
CA GLY A 300 19.43 0.49 36.68
C GLY A 300 18.44 0.44 37.83
N THR A 301 18.59 1.36 38.77
CA THR A 301 17.70 1.52 39.94
C THR A 301 16.90 2.80 39.82
N VAL A 302 15.61 2.74 40.19
CA VAL A 302 14.74 3.93 40.20
C VAL A 302 15.12 4.87 41.35
N THR A 303 15.77 5.99 41.05
CA THR A 303 16.25 6.95 42.05
C THR A 303 15.15 7.91 42.51
N SER A 304 14.28 8.31 41.58
CA SER A 304 13.19 9.23 41.86
C SER A 304 11.92 8.89 41.07
N ARG A 305 10.77 9.17 41.69
CA ARG A 305 9.44 9.06 41.10
C ARG A 305 8.69 10.35 41.38
N VAL A 306 8.45 11.14 40.34
CA VAL A 306 7.96 12.52 40.45
C VAL A 306 6.43 12.59 40.41
N SER A 307 5.77 11.56 39.85
CA SER A 307 4.31 11.50 39.71
C SER A 307 3.68 10.32 40.47
N LYS A 308 2.35 10.21 40.40
CA LYS A 308 1.57 9.05 40.91
C LYS A 308 0.50 8.61 39.92
N ALA A 309 0.06 7.36 40.05
CA ALA A 309 -1.11 6.86 39.33
C ALA A 309 -2.34 7.74 39.62
N GLY A 310 -3.12 8.02 38.59
CA GLY A 310 -4.28 8.91 38.61
C GLY A 310 -3.98 10.38 38.31
N GLU A 311 -2.72 10.81 38.36
CA GLU A 311 -2.32 12.17 37.98
C GLU A 311 -2.29 12.36 36.46
N THR A 312 -2.35 13.60 36.00
CA THR A 312 -2.24 13.94 34.57
C THR A 312 -0.81 14.34 34.25
N ALA A 313 -0.15 13.57 33.39
CA ALA A 313 1.15 13.91 32.82
C ALA A 313 0.95 14.85 31.62
N THR A 314 1.83 15.85 31.49
CA THR A 314 1.94 16.67 30.29
C THR A 314 3.17 16.27 29.48
N ALA A 315 3.15 16.47 28.17
CA ALA A 315 4.34 16.25 27.34
C ALA A 315 5.57 17.01 27.91
N GLY A 316 6.70 16.32 28.05
CA GLY A 316 7.93 16.81 28.67
C GLY A 316 7.98 16.72 30.19
N MET A 317 6.90 16.33 30.88
CA MET A 317 6.90 16.18 32.33
C MET A 317 7.74 14.96 32.75
N PRO A 318 8.75 15.12 33.63
CA PRO A 318 9.53 14.00 34.13
C PRO A 318 8.68 13.13 35.05
N LEU A 319 8.71 11.81 34.86
CA LEU A 319 7.90 10.85 35.63
C LEU A 319 8.78 9.98 36.54
N VAL A 320 9.85 9.41 35.97
CA VAL A 320 10.75 8.46 36.64
C VAL A 320 12.20 8.80 36.29
N THR A 321 13.12 8.68 37.24
CA THR A 321 14.57 8.75 36.99
C THR A 321 15.19 7.40 37.31
N ILE A 322 15.96 6.86 36.36
CA ILE A 322 16.74 5.64 36.52
C ILE A 322 18.21 6.04 36.57
N ALA A 323 18.95 5.50 37.53
CA ALA A 323 20.40 5.59 37.57
C ALA A 323 21.03 4.22 37.44
N ASN A 324 22.09 4.11 36.64
CA ASN A 324 22.99 2.97 36.74
C ASN A 324 23.88 3.18 37.97
N LEU A 325 23.76 2.28 38.95
CA LEU A 325 24.54 2.29 40.18
C LEU A 325 25.72 1.32 40.16
N ASP A 326 25.86 0.45 39.15
CA ASP A 326 26.99 -0.48 39.02
C ASP A 326 28.31 0.26 38.76
N GLU A 327 28.24 1.41 38.09
CA GLU A 327 29.36 2.28 37.77
C GLU A 327 28.99 3.74 38.10
N VAL A 328 29.77 4.37 38.99
CA VAL A 328 29.58 5.77 39.39
C VAL A 328 30.82 6.59 39.04
N GLU A 329 30.65 7.91 38.86
CA GLU A 329 31.72 8.84 38.57
C GLU A 329 31.92 9.78 39.76
N LEU A 330 33.13 9.91 40.29
CA LEU A 330 33.47 10.99 41.22
C LEU A 330 33.96 12.20 40.42
N VAL A 331 33.29 13.34 40.58
CA VAL A 331 33.75 14.61 40.00
C VAL A 331 34.53 15.38 41.06
N ILE A 332 35.85 15.42 40.89
CA ILE A 332 36.77 16.18 41.75
C ILE A 332 37.25 17.45 41.06
N TYR A 333 37.48 18.51 41.83
CA TYR A 333 37.93 19.79 41.32
C TYR A 333 39.40 20.02 41.67
N ILE A 334 40.26 20.00 40.64
CA ILE A 334 41.71 20.16 40.82
C ILE A 334 42.14 21.57 40.39
N PRO A 335 42.89 22.33 41.21
CA PRO A 335 43.37 23.67 40.84
C PRO A 335 44.24 23.65 39.57
N VAL A 336 44.19 24.73 38.77
CA VAL A 336 45.02 24.89 37.55
C VAL A 336 46.52 24.71 37.84
N THR A 337 46.99 25.06 39.03
CA THR A 337 48.39 24.90 39.43
C THR A 337 48.83 23.43 39.53
N GLN A 338 47.88 22.50 39.62
CA GLN A 338 48.16 21.08 39.84
C GLN A 338 47.70 20.18 38.68
N ILE A 339 46.80 20.65 37.83
CA ILE A 339 46.22 19.85 36.73
C ILE A 339 47.26 19.27 35.76
N GLY A 340 48.37 19.97 35.51
CA GLY A 340 49.42 19.51 34.60
C GLY A 340 50.14 18.23 35.04
N ARG A 341 49.94 17.78 36.29
CA ARG A 341 50.48 16.52 36.82
C ARG A 341 49.50 15.35 36.73
N VAL A 342 48.23 15.63 36.42
CA VAL A 342 47.15 14.63 36.35
C VAL A 342 47.01 14.15 34.91
N LYS A 343 46.92 12.83 34.72
CA LYS A 343 46.80 12.19 33.40
C LYS A 343 45.58 11.28 33.36
N LEU A 344 44.99 11.15 32.17
CA LEU A 344 43.97 10.14 31.90
C LEU A 344 44.54 8.74 32.18
N GLY A 345 43.74 7.89 32.82
CA GLY A 345 44.07 6.52 33.18
C GLY A 345 44.81 6.33 34.51
N GLN A 346 45.06 7.39 35.27
CA GLN A 346 45.69 7.27 36.59
C GLN A 346 44.74 6.66 37.62
N ALA A 347 45.31 5.83 38.51
CA ALA A 347 44.59 5.29 39.65
C ALA A 347 44.39 6.38 40.71
N VAL A 348 43.19 6.40 41.28
CA VAL A 348 42.77 7.36 42.30
C VAL A 348 42.19 6.59 43.48
N GLU A 349 42.69 6.86 44.67
CA GLU A 349 42.11 6.34 45.91
C GLU A 349 40.98 7.28 46.34
N VAL A 350 39.79 6.74 46.55
CA VAL A 350 38.59 7.49 46.91
C VAL A 350 38.10 7.06 48.27
N GLU A 351 37.99 8.02 49.17
CA GLU A 351 37.44 7.86 50.51
C GLU A 351 36.10 8.59 50.59
N VAL A 352 35.11 7.95 51.20
CA VAL A 352 33.75 8.49 51.32
C VAL A 352 33.42 8.57 52.79
N ASP A 353 32.95 9.73 53.25
CA ASP A 353 32.62 9.97 54.67
C ASP A 353 31.64 8.93 55.25
N SER A 354 30.77 8.39 54.41
CA SER A 354 29.78 7.38 54.78
C SER A 354 30.39 5.99 55.02
N PHE A 355 31.63 5.75 54.57
CA PHE A 355 32.37 4.49 54.66
C PHE A 355 33.84 4.73 55.05
N PRO A 356 34.12 5.23 56.27
CA PRO A 356 35.47 5.67 56.67
C PRO A 356 36.51 4.53 56.72
N ASP A 357 36.08 3.27 56.79
CA ASP A 357 36.98 2.10 56.83
C ASP A 357 37.23 1.47 55.45
N ARG A 358 36.75 2.10 54.36
CA ARG A 358 36.81 1.53 53.01
C ARG A 358 37.33 2.53 51.99
N VAL A 359 38.39 2.14 51.28
CA VAL A 359 38.94 2.89 50.15
C VAL A 359 38.44 2.27 48.85
N PHE A 360 37.86 3.09 47.98
CA PHE A 360 37.44 2.72 46.64
C PHE A 360 38.53 3.11 45.65
N ILE A 361 38.89 2.21 44.75
CA ILE A 361 39.90 2.49 43.72
C ILE A 361 39.19 2.84 42.42
N GLY A 362 39.51 3.99 41.86
CA GLY A 362 38.97 4.46 40.58
C GLY A 362 40.05 4.85 39.59
N GLU A 363 39.62 5.19 38.37
CA GLU A 363 40.49 5.60 37.27
C GLU A 363 40.04 6.95 36.69
N ILE A 364 40.99 7.83 36.36
CA ILE A 364 40.67 9.10 35.71
C ILE A 364 40.24 8.86 34.26
N VAL A 365 38.98 9.14 33.96
CA VAL A 365 38.39 8.89 32.62
C VAL A 365 38.17 10.16 31.82
N ASN A 366 38.10 11.32 32.49
CA ASN A 366 37.92 12.60 31.81
C ASN A 366 38.58 13.73 32.61
N ILE A 367 39.18 14.67 31.87
CA ILE A 367 39.69 15.94 32.40
C ILE A 367 39.05 17.03 31.54
N ALA A 368 38.35 17.97 32.16
CA ALA A 368 37.69 19.07 31.45
C ALA A 368 38.70 19.88 30.61
N GLY A 369 38.31 20.28 29.40
CA GLY A 369 39.15 21.07 28.51
C GLY A 369 39.20 22.57 28.85
N GLU A 370 38.26 23.03 29.67
CA GLU A 370 38.14 24.42 30.10
C GLU A 370 38.11 24.48 31.63
N ALA A 371 38.71 25.53 32.20
CA ALA A 371 38.70 25.75 33.63
C ALA A 371 37.37 26.39 34.06
N GLU A 372 36.77 25.88 35.12
CA GLU A 372 35.54 26.38 35.72
C GLU A 372 35.84 27.18 37.00
N PHE A 373 34.97 28.13 37.33
CA PHE A 373 34.99 28.77 38.65
C PHE A 373 34.39 27.77 39.66
N THR A 374 35.05 27.58 40.81
CA THR A 374 34.58 26.71 41.89
C THR A 374 33.05 26.84 42.12
N PRO A 375 32.26 25.75 41.98
CA PRO A 375 30.82 25.77 42.25
C PRO A 375 30.58 26.23 43.69
N ARG A 376 29.69 27.20 43.91
CA ARG A 376 29.51 27.83 45.22
C ARG A 376 28.92 26.89 46.28
N ASN A 377 29.60 26.79 47.42
CA ASN A 377 29.01 26.96 48.76
C ASN A 377 30.14 27.31 49.77
N VAL A 378 30.46 28.59 49.95
CA VAL A 378 31.49 29.04 50.91
C VAL A 378 30.99 30.24 51.71
N GLN A 379 30.99 30.10 53.05
CA GLN A 379 30.75 31.17 54.03
C GLN A 379 32.07 31.52 54.75
N THR A 380 32.97 32.26 54.11
CA THR A 380 34.01 33.11 54.75
C THR A 380 34.59 34.09 53.72
N GLN A 381 35.25 35.16 54.19
CA GLN A 381 35.55 36.38 53.43
C GLN A 381 36.79 36.35 52.51
N GLU A 382 37.52 35.23 52.37
CA GLU A 382 38.72 35.15 51.51
C GLU A 382 38.64 34.19 50.31
N GLU A 383 37.61 33.34 50.20
CA GLU A 383 37.58 32.30 49.18
C GLU A 383 36.58 32.57 48.06
N ARG A 384 37.00 33.38 47.09
CA ARG A 384 36.43 33.35 45.73
C ARG A 384 37.53 33.60 44.68
N VAL A 385 37.57 32.69 43.70
CA VAL A 385 38.31 32.70 42.42
C VAL A 385 39.67 31.99 42.42
N ASN A 386 39.66 30.66 42.62
CA ASN A 386 40.65 29.79 41.99
C ASN A 386 39.99 29.10 40.79
N LEU A 387 40.66 29.13 39.64
CA LEU A 387 40.26 28.33 38.49
C LEU A 387 40.53 26.85 38.84
N VAL A 388 39.55 25.99 38.59
CA VAL A 388 39.64 24.54 38.81
C VAL A 388 39.27 23.81 37.53
N PHE A 389 39.86 22.65 37.31
CA PHE A 389 39.45 21.74 36.26
C PHE A 389 38.66 20.59 36.90
N ALA A 390 37.47 20.32 36.38
CA ALA A 390 36.71 19.14 36.74
C ALA A 390 37.41 17.89 36.18
N VAL A 391 37.70 16.94 37.06
CA VAL A 391 38.29 15.65 36.71
C VAL A 391 37.31 14.57 37.13
N LYS A 392 36.93 13.69 36.19
CA LYS A 392 36.01 12.59 36.43
C LYS A 392 36.79 11.31 36.68
N VAL A 393 36.50 10.68 37.80
CA VAL A 393 37.09 9.40 38.21
C VAL A 393 36.00 8.34 38.15
N ARG A 394 36.18 7.30 37.33
CA ARG A 394 35.26 6.16 37.27
C ARG A 394 35.52 5.22 38.44
N LEU A 395 34.46 4.81 39.13
CA LEU A 395 34.48 3.88 40.26
C LEU A 395 33.53 2.72 39.99
N SER A 396 34.01 1.49 40.20
CA SER A 396 33.16 0.30 40.23
C SER A 396 32.41 0.25 41.55
N ASN A 397 31.09 0.01 41.50
CA ASN A 397 30.20 0.06 42.65
C ASN A 397 29.30 -1.19 42.68
N GLU A 398 29.91 -2.37 42.65
CA GLU A 398 29.22 -3.67 42.52
C GLU A 398 28.21 -3.98 43.64
N ASP A 399 28.36 -3.34 44.81
CA ASP A 399 27.47 -3.50 45.96
C ASP A 399 26.49 -2.33 46.12
N HIS A 400 26.43 -1.43 45.15
CA HIS A 400 25.58 -0.23 45.12
C HIS A 400 25.69 0.64 46.38
N ALA A 401 26.84 0.57 47.08
CA ALA A 401 27.08 1.28 48.32
C ALA A 401 27.21 2.79 48.09
N LEU A 402 27.87 3.18 46.99
CA LEU A 402 28.02 4.57 46.58
C LEU A 402 26.74 5.07 45.92
N LYS A 403 26.24 6.23 46.36
CA LYS A 403 25.04 6.85 45.80
C LYS A 403 25.37 8.24 45.25
N PRO A 404 24.69 8.68 44.17
CA PRO A 404 24.82 10.04 43.67
C PRO A 404 24.56 11.08 44.77
N GLY A 405 25.40 12.12 44.82
CA GLY A 405 25.37 13.20 45.80
C GLY A 405 26.21 12.97 47.06
N MET A 406 26.84 11.80 47.24
CA MET A 406 27.75 11.56 48.37
C MET A 406 29.04 12.39 48.20
N PRO A 407 29.48 13.15 49.22
CA PRO A 407 30.79 13.79 49.20
C PRO A 407 31.88 12.71 49.32
N ALA A 408 32.95 12.87 48.56
CA ALA A 408 34.09 11.97 48.59
C ALA A 408 35.39 12.75 48.39
N ASP A 409 36.44 12.28 49.05
CA ASP A 409 37.80 12.78 48.90
C ASP A 409 38.60 11.84 48.02
N ALA A 410 39.25 12.40 47.00
CA ALA A 410 40.10 11.67 46.08
C ALA A 410 41.56 12.00 46.32
N THR A 411 42.39 10.97 46.42
CA THR A 411 43.84 11.06 46.43
C THR A 411 44.37 10.51 45.12
N VAL A 412 44.82 11.40 44.24
CA VAL A 412 45.45 11.03 42.96
C VAL A 412 46.91 10.67 43.23
N LEU A 413 47.28 9.43 42.89
CA LEU A 413 48.65 8.95 42.97
C LEU A 413 49.43 9.44 41.74
N ILE A 414 50.44 10.29 41.96
CA ILE A 414 51.25 10.84 40.87
C ILE A 414 52.49 9.96 40.67
N ASP A 415 52.53 9.27 39.53
CA ASP A 415 53.74 8.61 39.04
C ASP A 415 54.78 9.65 38.61
N ARG A 416 56.04 9.39 38.98
CA ARG A 416 57.20 10.28 38.72
C ARG A 416 57.44 10.58 37.24
#